data_AF-A0A4U0PFV2-F1
#
_entry.id   AF-A0A4U0PFV2-F1
#
_cell.length_a   1.000
_cell.length_b   1.000
_cell.length_c   1.000
_cell.angle_alpha   90.00
_cell.angle_beta   90.00
_cell.angle_gamma   90.00
#
_symmetry.space_group_name_H-M   'P 1'
#
loop_
_entity.id
_entity.type
_entity.pdbx_description
1 polymer ?
#
loop_
_entity_poly.entity_id
_entity_poly.type
_entity_poly.pdbx_seq_one_letter_code
_entity_poly.pdbx_strand_id
1 'polypeptide(L)'
;MSWLAAHVNTRGALIALPHLIHAEKGLDGLEILLDASQDVVATIIFEDKATTNPRDTVREDVWPEFVKFESGHGVNRLTQQASGILAAAHHPNPTTAVNKISWNTTRRYRISITASKSTPTSRKRLFKDYDKKIQGSIDRRKAEVFVVSDVRAWMANLAAKAIAQVSTF
;
A
#
# COMPACT_ATOMS: atom_id res chain seq x y z
N MET A 1 -0.46 6.81 -8.61
CA MET A 1 1.02 6.86 -8.51
C MET A 1 1.58 5.82 -7.56
N SER A 2 1.07 5.70 -6.33
CA SER A 2 1.55 4.71 -5.36
C SER A 2 1.54 3.27 -5.91
N TRP A 3 0.46 2.84 -6.56
CA TRP A 3 0.35 1.54 -7.23
C TRP A 3 1.44 1.27 -8.28
N LEU A 4 1.75 2.27 -9.12
CA LEU A 4 2.79 2.17 -10.15
C LEU A 4 4.18 2.05 -9.50
N ALA A 5 4.43 2.83 -8.45
CA ALA A 5 5.67 2.74 -7.69
C ALA A 5 5.85 1.35 -7.05
N ALA A 6 4.77 0.74 -6.54
CA ALA A 6 4.81 -0.62 -6.03
C ALA A 6 5.21 -1.63 -7.13
N HIS A 7 4.57 -1.56 -8.30
CA HIS A 7 4.87 -2.42 -9.45
C HIS A 7 6.32 -2.32 -9.94
N VAL A 8 6.86 -1.09 -9.98
CA VAL A 8 8.25 -0.87 -10.42
C VAL A 8 9.26 -1.39 -9.40
N ASN A 9 8.95 -1.27 -8.10
CA ASN A 9 9.88 -1.59 -7.03
C ASN A 9 9.92 -3.08 -6.65
N THR A 10 8.84 -3.83 -6.87
CA THR A 10 8.80 -5.26 -6.51
C THR A 10 8.44 -6.12 -7.72
N ARG A 11 9.46 -6.55 -8.47
CA ARG A 11 9.26 -7.46 -9.61
C ARG A 11 8.70 -8.81 -9.15
N GLY A 12 7.68 -9.29 -9.85
CA GLY A 12 7.07 -10.61 -9.60
C GLY A 12 6.07 -10.63 -8.42
N ALA A 13 5.86 -9.51 -7.73
CA ALA A 13 4.81 -9.40 -6.73
C ALA A 13 3.43 -9.41 -7.38
N LEU A 14 2.46 -10.05 -6.74
CA LEU A 14 1.06 -9.96 -7.14
C LEU A 14 0.43 -8.76 -6.44
N ILE A 15 0.02 -7.74 -7.19
CA ILE A 15 -0.49 -6.49 -6.62
C ILE A 15 -1.94 -6.31 -7.07
N ALA A 16 -2.81 -5.94 -6.13
CA ALA A 16 -4.20 -5.60 -6.41
C ALA A 16 -4.28 -4.56 -7.53
N LEU A 17 -5.25 -4.73 -8.44
CA LEU A 17 -5.56 -3.67 -9.40
C LEU A 17 -5.99 -2.39 -8.65
N PRO A 18 -5.66 -1.21 -9.18
CA PRO A 18 -6.07 0.04 -8.55
C PRO A 18 -7.60 0.12 -8.57
N HIS A 19 -8.21 0.44 -7.43
CA HIS A 19 -9.66 0.56 -7.34
C HIS A 19 -10.16 1.68 -8.26
N LEU A 20 -11.16 1.37 -9.09
CA LEU A 20 -11.80 2.32 -10.01
C LEU A 20 -12.83 3.22 -9.31
N ILE A 21 -13.34 2.82 -8.14
CA ILE A 21 -14.43 3.50 -7.44
C ILE A 21 -13.88 4.37 -6.30
N HIS A 22 -14.23 5.65 -6.34
CA HIS A 22 -13.65 6.74 -5.55
C HIS A 22 -14.03 6.75 -4.05
N ALA A 23 -14.78 5.76 -3.54
CA ALA A 23 -15.37 5.85 -2.19
C ALA A 23 -15.68 4.52 -1.48
N GLU A 24 -15.20 3.36 -1.95
CA GLU A 24 -15.31 2.16 -1.10
C GLU A 24 -14.27 2.23 0.03
N LYS A 25 -14.68 1.86 1.25
CA LYS A 25 -13.78 1.60 2.40
C LYS A 25 -12.96 0.30 2.17
N GLY A 26 -12.41 0.13 0.96
CA GLY A 26 -11.49 -0.91 0.56
C GLY A 26 -10.08 -0.63 1.08
N LEU A 27 -9.16 -1.55 0.87
CA LEU A 27 -7.74 -1.32 1.17
C LEU A 27 -7.19 -0.32 0.14
N ASP A 28 -6.31 0.60 0.56
CA ASP A 28 -5.66 1.49 -0.41
C ASP A 28 -4.82 0.69 -1.42
N GLY A 29 -4.35 -0.50 -1.01
CA GLY A 29 -3.74 -1.51 -1.87
C GLY A 29 -3.31 -2.75 -1.09
N LEU A 30 -3.07 -3.84 -1.83
CA LEU A 30 -2.59 -5.10 -1.31
C LEU A 30 -1.56 -5.70 -2.26
N GLU A 31 -0.42 -6.11 -1.72
CA GLU A 31 0.66 -6.78 -2.45
C GLU A 31 0.98 -8.12 -1.78
N ILE A 32 1.05 -9.18 -2.57
CA ILE A 32 1.38 -10.54 -2.13
C ILE A 32 2.73 -10.91 -2.72
N LEU A 33 3.68 -11.20 -1.83
CA LEU A 33 4.99 -11.75 -2.20
C LEU A 33 4.96 -13.25 -2.09
N LEU A 34 5.32 -13.89 -3.19
CA LEU A 34 5.48 -15.34 -3.29
C LEU A 34 6.96 -15.69 -3.40
N ASP A 35 7.36 -16.82 -2.83
CA ASP A 35 8.66 -17.41 -3.14
C ASP A 35 8.63 -18.24 -4.43
N ALA A 36 9.77 -18.85 -4.77
CA ALA A 36 9.89 -19.72 -5.94
C ALA A 36 8.96 -20.95 -5.90
N SER A 37 8.52 -21.37 -4.71
CA SER A 37 7.60 -22.47 -4.49
C SER A 37 6.14 -22.04 -4.48
N GLN A 38 5.86 -20.77 -4.81
CA GLN A 38 4.52 -20.16 -4.76
C GLN A 38 3.93 -20.11 -3.34
N ASP A 39 4.77 -20.13 -2.30
CA ASP A 39 4.31 -19.94 -0.93
C ASP A 39 4.30 -18.45 -0.56
N VAL A 40 3.34 -18.04 0.27
CA VAL A 40 3.19 -16.62 0.66
C VAL A 40 4.29 -16.26 1.66
N VAL A 41 5.21 -15.41 1.25
CA VAL A 41 6.28 -14.86 2.09
C VAL A 41 5.79 -13.64 2.85
N ALA A 42 5.00 -12.79 2.19
CA ALA A 42 4.48 -11.58 2.79
C ALA A 42 3.17 -11.12 2.16
N THR A 43 2.36 -10.47 2.99
CA THR A 43 1.21 -9.68 2.57
C THR A 43 1.43 -8.25 3.00
N ILE A 44 1.68 -7.37 2.03
CA ILE A 44 1.97 -5.96 2.26
C ILE A 44 0.67 -5.17 2.10
N ILE A 45 0.21 -4.61 3.21
CA ILE A 45 -1.01 -3.80 3.30
C ILE A 45 -0.64 -2.35 3.08
N PHE A 46 -1.31 -1.67 2.14
CA PHE A 46 -1.00 -0.28 1.80
C PHE A 46 -1.96 0.66 2.51
N GLU A 47 -1.43 1.79 2.97
CA GLU A 47 -2.18 2.98 3.35
C GLU A 47 -1.57 4.18 2.62
N ASP A 48 -2.31 4.72 1.65
CA ASP A 48 -1.90 5.79 0.76
C ASP A 48 -2.68 7.07 1.10
N LYS A 49 -1.99 8.14 1.49
CA LYS A 49 -2.63 9.40 1.91
C LYS A 49 -2.12 10.60 1.11
N ALA A 50 -3.07 11.32 0.52
CA ALA A 50 -2.84 12.65 -0.07
C ALA A 50 -3.40 13.72 0.87
N THR A 51 -2.52 14.48 1.52
CA THR A 51 -2.87 15.39 2.62
C THR A 51 -1.94 16.61 2.66
N THR A 52 -2.46 17.71 3.20
CA THR A 52 -1.70 18.93 3.52
C THR A 52 -1.10 18.88 4.92
N ASN A 53 -1.55 17.95 5.78
CA ASN A 53 -1.05 17.78 7.15
C ASN A 53 -0.51 16.36 7.38
N PRO A 54 0.65 16.03 6.78
CA PRO A 54 1.10 14.65 6.68
C PRO A 54 1.42 14.00 8.01
N ARG A 55 1.96 14.74 8.99
CA ARG A 55 2.32 14.14 10.28
C ARG A 55 1.08 13.75 11.08
N ASP A 56 0.06 14.60 11.10
CA ASP A 56 -1.16 14.33 11.85
C ASP A 56 -1.95 13.20 11.17
N THR A 57 -2.07 13.21 9.83
CA THR A 57 -2.65 12.08 9.07
C THR A 57 -1.94 10.75 9.38
N VAL A 58 -0.60 10.72 9.43
CA VAL A 58 0.12 9.50 9.84
C VAL A 58 -0.26 9.08 11.28
N ARG A 59 -0.35 10.04 12.22
CA ARG A 59 -0.65 9.76 13.64
C ARG A 59 -2.07 9.24 13.84
N GLU A 60 -3.03 9.88 13.20
CA GLU A 60 -4.45 9.82 13.53
C GLU A 60 -5.21 8.90 12.60
N ASP A 61 -4.73 8.70 11.38
CA ASP A 61 -5.40 7.85 10.40
C ASP A 61 -4.61 6.56 10.18
N VAL A 62 -3.33 6.66 9.80
CA VAL A 62 -2.56 5.48 9.36
C VAL A 62 -2.15 4.58 10.52
N TRP A 63 -1.61 5.13 11.60
CA TRP A 63 -1.21 4.33 12.76
C TRP A 63 -2.38 3.55 13.38
N PRO A 64 -3.57 4.15 13.60
CA PRO A 64 -4.71 3.39 14.10
C PRO A 64 -5.15 2.28 13.15
N GLU A 65 -5.15 2.52 11.83
CA GLU A 65 -5.54 1.49 10.86
C GLU A 65 -4.55 0.31 10.83
N PHE A 66 -3.24 0.58 10.87
CA PHE A 66 -2.22 -0.46 11.02
C PHE A 66 -2.39 -1.29 12.30
N VAL A 67 -2.68 -0.64 13.43
CA VAL A 67 -2.94 -1.35 14.71
C VAL A 67 -4.21 -2.20 14.63
N LYS A 68 -5.26 -1.74 13.95
CA LYS A 68 -6.46 -2.57 13.70
C LYS A 68 -6.08 -3.83 12.95
N PHE A 69 -5.30 -3.72 11.87
CA PHE A 69 -4.83 -4.89 11.14
C PHE A 69 -3.96 -5.81 12.02
N GLU A 70 -3.05 -5.30 12.85
CA GLU A 70 -2.26 -6.16 13.75
C GLU A 70 -3.14 -6.96 14.72
N SER A 71 -4.24 -6.36 15.19
CA SER A 71 -5.22 -7.03 16.06
C SER A 71 -6.18 -8.00 15.33
N GLY A 72 -6.04 -8.18 14.02
CA GLY A 72 -6.88 -9.08 13.21
C GLY A 72 -8.18 -8.45 12.70
N HIS A 73 -8.44 -7.17 12.97
CA HIS A 73 -9.54 -6.46 12.33
C HIS A 73 -9.26 -6.31 10.82
N GLY A 74 -10.29 -6.46 9.99
CA GLY A 74 -10.18 -6.32 8.53
C GLY A 74 -9.62 -7.55 7.81
N VAL A 75 -9.44 -8.69 8.49
CA VAL A 75 -9.03 -9.96 7.86
C VAL A 75 -9.96 -10.37 6.72
N ASN A 76 -11.27 -10.14 6.86
CA ASN A 76 -12.25 -10.40 5.80
C ASN A 76 -11.96 -9.59 4.51
N ARG A 77 -11.56 -8.31 4.64
CA ARG A 77 -11.17 -7.47 3.49
C ARG A 77 -9.88 -8.01 2.85
N LEU A 78 -8.90 -8.40 3.67
CA LEU A 78 -7.64 -9.00 3.20
C LEU A 78 -7.89 -10.30 2.45
N THR A 79 -8.67 -11.23 3.01
CA THR A 79 -8.93 -12.53 2.38
C THR A 79 -9.76 -12.37 1.11
N GLN A 80 -10.74 -11.48 1.08
CA GLN A 80 -11.52 -11.18 -0.13
C GLN A 80 -10.63 -10.66 -1.27
N GLN A 81 -9.81 -9.64 -1.00
CA GLN A 81 -8.95 -9.05 -2.02
C GLN A 81 -7.84 -10.03 -2.44
N ALA A 82 -7.23 -10.75 -1.49
CA ALA A 82 -6.24 -11.77 -1.78
C ALA A 82 -6.78 -12.89 -2.68
N SER A 83 -8.01 -13.35 -2.43
CA SER A 83 -8.67 -14.36 -3.25
C SER A 83 -8.78 -13.91 -4.71
N GLY A 84 -9.17 -12.65 -4.94
CA GLY A 84 -9.24 -12.08 -6.28
C GLY A 84 -7.89 -11.99 -6.98
N ILE A 85 -6.85 -11.52 -6.27
CA ILE A 85 -5.48 -11.42 -6.79
C ILE A 85 -4.94 -12.80 -7.18
N LEU A 86 -5.06 -13.77 -6.29
CA LEU A 86 -4.54 -15.13 -6.49
C LEU A 86 -5.28 -15.87 -7.61
N ALA A 87 -6.59 -15.65 -7.75
CA ALA A 87 -7.37 -16.20 -8.85
C ALA A 87 -6.95 -15.60 -10.20
N ALA A 88 -6.79 -14.27 -10.27
CA ALA A 88 -6.34 -13.59 -11.49
C ALA A 88 -4.92 -13.99 -11.91
N ALA A 89 -4.06 -14.32 -10.93
CA ALA A 89 -2.71 -14.82 -11.17
C ALA A 89 -2.64 -16.31 -11.50
N HIS A 90 -3.78 -17.02 -11.57
CA HIS A 90 -3.85 -18.47 -11.73
C HIS A 90 -2.97 -19.23 -10.71
N HIS A 91 -2.95 -18.75 -9.46
CA HIS A 91 -2.15 -19.35 -8.40
C HIS A 91 -2.53 -20.83 -8.22
N PRO A 92 -1.56 -21.77 -8.10
CA PRO A 92 -1.84 -23.21 -8.09
C PRO A 92 -2.64 -23.69 -6.88
N ASN A 93 -2.56 -22.98 -5.75
CA ASN A 93 -3.29 -23.32 -4.53
C ASN A 93 -3.80 -22.06 -3.80
N PRO A 94 -4.83 -21.39 -4.34
CA PRO A 94 -5.28 -20.09 -3.83
C PRO A 94 -5.87 -20.19 -2.43
N THR A 95 -6.57 -21.28 -2.10
CA THR A 95 -7.16 -21.51 -0.77
C THR A 95 -6.09 -21.56 0.32
N THR A 96 -4.99 -22.29 0.10
CA THR A 96 -3.90 -22.38 1.08
C THR A 96 -3.20 -21.04 1.26
N ALA A 97 -2.95 -20.33 0.16
CA ALA A 97 -2.37 -18.99 0.20
C ALA A 97 -3.27 -18.00 0.97
N VAL A 98 -4.59 -17.95 0.70
CA VAL A 98 -5.54 -17.10 1.42
C VAL A 98 -5.58 -17.44 2.92
N ASN A 99 -5.58 -18.72 3.27
CA ASN A 99 -5.49 -19.16 4.66
C ASN A 99 -4.21 -18.63 5.32
N LYS A 100 -3.05 -18.72 4.64
CA LYS A 100 -1.79 -18.17 5.16
C LYS A 100 -1.83 -16.65 5.34
N ILE A 101 -2.45 -15.93 4.41
CA ILE A 101 -2.63 -14.46 4.44
C ILE A 101 -3.54 -14.02 5.60
N SER A 102 -4.52 -14.85 5.98
CA SER A 102 -5.40 -14.55 7.10
C SER A 102 -4.65 -14.47 8.44
N TRP A 103 -3.49 -15.14 8.55
CA TRP A 103 -2.63 -15.08 9.73
C TRP A 103 -1.75 -13.81 9.73
N ASN A 104 -1.48 -13.28 10.92
CA ASN A 104 -0.73 -12.03 11.07
C ASN A 104 0.78 -12.16 10.79
N THR A 105 1.32 -13.38 10.79
CA THR A 105 2.77 -13.64 10.71
C THR A 105 3.39 -13.23 9.37
N THR A 106 2.60 -13.12 8.32
CA THR A 106 3.04 -12.69 6.98
C THR A 106 2.79 -11.20 6.73
N ARG A 107 2.13 -10.48 7.66
CA ARG A 107 1.73 -9.08 7.45
C ARG A 107 2.90 -8.12 7.51
N ARG A 108 2.98 -7.30 6.48
CA ARG A 108 3.86 -6.15 6.34
C ARG A 108 3.02 -4.94 5.97
N TYR A 109 3.57 -3.76 6.21
CA TYR A 109 2.83 -2.51 6.09
C TYR A 109 3.61 -1.54 5.22
N ARG A 110 2.89 -0.88 4.31
CA ARG A 110 3.42 0.17 3.45
C ARG A 110 2.57 1.42 3.63
N ILE A 111 3.22 2.52 4.00
CA ILE A 111 2.61 3.85 3.97
C ILE A 111 3.20 4.63 2.80
N SER A 112 2.34 5.22 1.96
CA SER A 112 2.74 6.25 0.99
C SER A 112 2.02 7.54 1.31
N ILE A 113 2.74 8.64 1.48
CA ILE A 113 2.12 9.91 1.87
C ILE A 113 2.70 11.11 1.12
N THR A 114 1.85 12.08 0.78
CA THR A 114 2.31 13.34 0.20
C THR A 114 2.97 14.23 1.25
N ALA A 115 4.10 14.84 0.91
CA ALA A 115 4.71 15.87 1.74
C ALA A 115 5.50 16.87 0.88
N SER A 116 5.76 18.07 1.40
CA SER A 116 6.54 19.08 0.67
C SER A 116 8.05 18.81 0.62
N LYS A 117 8.57 17.87 1.43
CA LYS A 117 10.00 17.54 1.48
C LYS A 117 10.29 16.14 2.04
N SER A 118 11.37 15.52 1.55
CA SER A 118 11.86 14.21 2.00
C SER A 118 13.38 14.27 2.29
N THR A 119 13.74 14.78 3.46
CA THR A 119 15.10 14.69 4.03
C THR A 119 15.13 13.63 5.12
N PRO A 120 16.32 13.11 5.54
CA PRO A 120 16.39 12.16 6.65
C PRO A 120 15.67 12.66 7.92
N THR A 121 15.86 13.93 8.28
CA THR A 121 15.20 14.55 9.43
C THR A 121 13.69 14.68 9.23
N SER A 122 13.23 15.08 8.04
CA SER A 122 11.78 15.19 7.78
C SER A 122 11.10 13.82 7.82
N ARG A 123 11.72 12.78 7.25
CA ARG A 123 11.21 11.40 7.28
C ARG A 123 11.18 10.83 8.69
N LYS A 124 12.24 11.01 9.49
CA LYS A 124 12.29 10.56 10.89
C LYS A 124 11.17 11.18 11.72
N ARG A 125 10.87 12.46 11.51
CA ARG A 125 9.74 13.13 12.17
C ARG A 125 8.39 12.63 11.66
N LEU A 126 8.25 12.50 10.34
CA LEU A 126 7.00 12.11 9.68
C LEU A 126 6.53 10.72 10.12
N PHE A 127 7.44 9.73 10.11
CA PHE A 127 7.14 8.35 10.44
C PHE A 127 7.51 7.98 11.89
N LYS A 128 7.54 8.98 12.78
CA LYS A 128 7.83 8.75 14.20
C LYS A 128 6.85 7.72 14.78
N ASP A 129 7.41 6.80 15.56
CA ASP A 129 6.72 5.70 16.27
C ASP A 129 6.25 4.52 15.39
N TYR A 130 6.65 4.44 14.12
CA TYR A 130 6.25 3.32 13.25
C TYR A 130 6.67 1.95 13.82
N ASP A 131 7.87 1.86 14.38
CA ASP A 131 8.42 0.67 15.08
C ASP A 131 7.63 0.29 16.35
N LYS A 132 6.97 1.26 16.99
CA LYS A 132 6.10 1.02 18.15
C LYS A 132 4.71 0.55 17.75
N LYS A 133 4.23 0.96 16.56
CA LYS A 133 2.92 0.56 16.03
C LYS A 133 2.98 -0.81 15.38
N ILE A 134 4.05 -1.09 14.64
CA ILE A 134 4.32 -2.38 14.00
C ILE A 134 5.65 -2.89 14.53
N GLN A 135 5.62 -3.87 15.43
CA GLN A 135 6.82 -4.43 16.04
C GLN A 135 7.53 -5.46 15.14
N GLY A 136 8.72 -5.90 15.52
CA GLY A 136 9.49 -6.90 14.80
C GLY A 136 10.46 -6.31 13.77
N SER A 137 10.87 -7.10 12.79
CA SER A 137 11.90 -6.78 11.82
C SER A 137 11.54 -5.59 10.91
N ILE A 138 12.56 -4.92 10.38
CA ILE A 138 12.40 -3.67 9.60
C ILE A 138 11.68 -3.88 8.27
N ASP A 139 11.76 -5.06 7.69
CA ASP A 139 11.08 -5.45 6.45
C ASP A 139 9.55 -5.43 6.59
N ARG A 140 9.01 -5.50 7.82
CA ARG A 140 7.57 -5.29 8.07
C ARG A 140 7.10 -3.85 7.84
N ARG A 141 8.01 -2.89 7.71
CA ARG A 141 7.72 -1.45 7.72
C ARG A 141 8.33 -0.76 6.50
N LYS A 142 7.52 -0.55 5.46
CA LYS A 142 7.87 0.26 4.29
C LYS A 142 7.22 1.63 4.40
N ALA A 143 7.98 2.69 4.13
CA ALA A 143 7.51 4.06 4.18
C ALA A 143 8.01 4.85 2.97
N GLU A 144 7.09 5.51 2.28
CA GLU A 144 7.35 6.24 1.05
C GLU A 144 6.77 7.65 1.17
N VAL A 145 7.45 8.60 0.52
CA VAL A 145 7.02 10.00 0.48
C VAL A 145 6.91 10.43 -0.96
N PHE A 146 5.71 10.81 -1.38
CA PHE A 146 5.52 11.49 -2.64
C PHE A 146 5.73 12.99 -2.44
N VAL A 147 6.87 13.50 -2.90
CA VAL A 147 7.23 14.90 -2.70
C VAL A 147 6.47 15.77 -3.68
N VAL A 148 5.42 16.44 -3.19
CA VAL A 148 4.56 17.32 -3.98
C VAL A 148 4.01 18.42 -3.08
N SER A 149 4.04 19.66 -3.54
CA SER A 149 3.53 20.82 -2.82
C SER A 149 2.00 20.93 -2.92
N ASP A 150 1.47 20.71 -4.12
CA ASP A 150 0.03 20.68 -4.41
C ASP A 150 -0.29 19.46 -5.27
N VAL A 151 -0.82 18.42 -4.63
CA VAL A 151 -1.18 17.17 -5.29
C VAL A 151 -2.33 17.36 -6.28
N ARG A 152 -3.25 18.32 -6.05
CA ARG A 152 -4.38 18.57 -6.94
C ARG A 152 -3.90 19.22 -8.22
N ALA A 153 -3.09 20.28 -8.11
CA ALA A 153 -2.49 20.93 -9.27
C ALA A 153 -1.59 19.96 -10.06
N TRP A 154 -0.81 19.13 -9.36
CA TRP A 154 0.03 18.11 -10.00
C TRP A 154 -0.80 17.09 -10.79
N MET A 155 -1.87 16.55 -10.20
CA MET A 155 -2.78 15.61 -10.89
C MET A 155 -3.47 16.25 -12.09
N ALA A 156 -3.92 17.51 -11.97
CA ALA A 156 -4.53 18.23 -13.09
C ALA A 156 -3.54 18.40 -14.26
N ASN A 157 -2.28 18.71 -13.96
CA ASN A 157 -1.24 18.82 -14.99
C ASN A 157 -0.96 17.47 -15.68
N LEU A 158 -0.89 16.38 -14.91
CA LEU A 158 -0.73 15.04 -15.46
C LEU A 158 -1.90 14.67 -16.39
N ALA A 159 -3.14 14.94 -15.96
CA ALA A 159 -4.33 14.67 -16.76
C ALA A 159 -4.30 15.43 -18.09
N ALA A 160 -3.95 16.73 -18.07
CA ALA A 160 -3.84 17.53 -19.29
C ALA A 160 -2.80 16.95 -20.28
N LYS A 161 -1.65 16.50 -19.77
CA LYS A 161 -0.62 15.83 -20.60
C LYS A 161 -1.11 14.52 -21.19
N ALA A 162 -1.82 13.70 -20.41
CA ALA A 162 -2.38 12.43 -20.87
C ALA A 162 -3.42 12.65 -21.97
N ILE A 163 -4.33 13.62 -21.78
CA ILE A 163 -5.33 14.00 -22.80
C ILE A 163 -4.64 14.43 -24.10
N ALA A 164 -3.66 15.35 -24.01
CA ALA A 164 -2.92 15.81 -25.18
C ALA A 164 -2.24 14.66 -25.92
N GLN A 165 -1.62 13.72 -25.21
CA GLN A 165 -0.99 12.55 -25.82
C GLN A 165 -2.01 11.64 -26.52
N VAL A 166 -3.16 11.39 -25.91
CA VAL A 166 -4.21 10.55 -26.51
C VAL A 166 -4.80 11.22 -27.75
N SER A 167 -4.95 12.54 -27.77
CA SER A 167 -5.43 13.31 -28.93
C SER A 167 -4.46 13.37 -30.12
N THR A 168 -3.24 12.84 -30.00
CA THR A 168 -2.28 12.72 -31.12
C THR A 168 -2.37 11.38 -31.87
N PHE A 169 -3.20 10.45 -31.39
CA PHE A 169 -3.58 9.22 -32.09
C PHE A 169 -4.87 9.43 -32.89
#